data_AF-A0A1G7FYE3-F1
#
_entry.id   AF-A0A1G7FYE3-F1
#
_cell.length_a   1.000
_cell.length_b   1.000
_cell.length_c   1.000
_cell.angle_alpha   90.00
_cell.angle_beta   90.00
_cell.angle_gamma   90.00
#
_symmetry.space_group_name_H-M   'P 1'
#
loop_
_entity.id
_entity.type
_entity.pdbx_description
1 polymer ?
#
loop_
_entity_poly.entity_id
_entity_poly.type
_entity_poly.pdbx_seq_one_letter_code
_entity_poly.pdbx_strand_id
1 'polypeptide(L)'
;MEIRWLLIGVIAAVASIGFMNKWHYPSLPIESVTPREAIQKMNASEQDLVEISRKGDGIWYIMELTKSGMEGIDDKIIAFLDGKGWSFTEKEGSGLFFEKDDERLIVSTEMWTKHYVLVRIPSQI
;
A
#
# COMPACT_ATOMS: atom_id res chain seq x y z
N MET A 1 2.71 -11.97 -50.29
CA MET A 1 1.97 -10.87 -49.64
C MET A 1 1.77 -11.22 -48.17
N GLU A 2 2.82 -11.68 -47.48
CA GLU A 2 2.65 -12.48 -46.25
C GLU A 2 3.32 -11.82 -45.03
N ILE A 3 4.52 -11.28 -45.20
CA ILE A 3 5.36 -10.78 -44.09
C ILE A 3 4.81 -9.47 -43.49
N ARG A 4 4.16 -8.62 -44.31
CA ARG A 4 3.60 -7.34 -43.85
C ARG A 4 2.45 -7.54 -42.86
N TRP A 5 1.61 -8.55 -43.06
CA TRP A 5 0.50 -8.89 -42.17
C TRP A 5 0.99 -9.57 -40.89
N LEU A 6 2.04 -10.40 -40.98
CA LEU A 6 2.70 -10.99 -39.81
C LEU A 6 3.33 -9.92 -38.90
N LEU A 7 4.01 -8.92 -39.48
CA LEU A 7 4.60 -7.82 -38.72
C LEU A 7 3.54 -6.95 -38.02
N ILE A 8 2.43 -6.66 -38.69
CA ILE A 8 1.30 -5.92 -38.07
C ILE A 8 0.70 -6.74 -36.92
N GLY A 9 0.55 -8.05 -37.09
CA GLY A 9 0.05 -8.95 -36.05
C GLY A 9 0.96 -8.99 -34.81
N VAL A 10 2.28 -9.04 -35.00
CA VAL A 10 3.26 -9.00 -33.89
C VAL A 10 3.23 -7.65 -33.17
N ILE A 11 3.18 -6.54 -33.90
CA ILE A 11 3.07 -5.20 -33.30
C ILE A 11 1.77 -5.06 -32.51
N ALA A 12 0.65 -5.56 -33.04
CA ALA A 12 -0.64 -5.56 -32.34
C ALA A 12 -0.64 -6.47 -31.09
N ALA A 13 0.06 -7.61 -31.13
CA ALA A 13 0.23 -8.50 -29.99
C ALA A 13 1.08 -7.86 -28.87
N VAL A 14 2.18 -7.19 -29.22
CA VAL A 14 3.01 -6.45 -28.24
C VAL A 14 2.25 -5.25 -27.69
N ALA A 15 1.52 -4.52 -28.53
CA ALA A 15 0.68 -3.41 -28.11
C ALA A 15 -0.46 -3.85 -27.18
N SER A 16 -1.07 -5.01 -27.43
CA SER A 16 -2.12 -5.57 -26.56
C SER A 16 -1.59 -6.09 -25.23
N ILE A 17 -0.37 -6.66 -25.18
CA ILE A 17 0.31 -6.98 -23.91
C ILE A 17 0.58 -5.71 -23.10
N GLY A 18 1.03 -4.63 -23.75
CA GLY A 18 1.19 -3.31 -23.11
C GLY A 18 -0.12 -2.68 -22.66
N PHE A 19 -1.21 -2.93 -23.39
CA PHE A 19 -2.56 -2.44 -23.05
C PHE A 19 -3.22 -3.25 -21.92
N MET A 20 -2.94 -4.55 -21.82
CA MET A 20 -3.37 -5.42 -20.71
C MET A 20 -2.54 -5.22 -19.44
N ASN A 21 -1.32 -4.68 -19.57
CA ASN A 21 -0.51 -4.25 -18.44
C ASN A 21 -0.98 -2.89 -17.93
N LYS A 22 -2.10 -2.89 -17.18
CA LYS A 22 -2.63 -1.82 -16.31
C LYS A 22 -1.73 -0.57 -16.26
N TRP A 23 -2.15 0.44 -17.01
CA TRP A 23 -1.58 1.78 -17.04
C TRP A 23 -1.28 2.33 -15.63
N HIS A 24 -0.08 2.88 -15.51
CA HIS A 24 0.65 3.42 -14.35
C HIS A 24 -0.12 3.58 -13.03
N TYR A 25 0.24 2.78 -12.03
CA TYR A 25 0.01 3.15 -10.63
C TYR A 25 0.64 4.52 -10.36
N PRO A 26 -0.01 5.40 -9.59
CA PRO A 26 0.58 6.67 -9.21
C PRO A 26 1.90 6.44 -8.47
N SER A 27 2.80 7.42 -8.53
CA SER A 27 4.03 7.37 -7.75
C SER A 27 3.71 7.17 -6.27
N LEU A 28 4.48 6.31 -5.60
CA LEU A 28 4.41 6.21 -4.16
C LEU A 28 5.06 7.45 -3.52
N PRO A 29 4.63 7.90 -2.33
CA PRO A 29 5.31 8.93 -1.55
C PRO A 29 6.67 8.47 -0.99
N ILE A 30 7.22 7.37 -1.51
CA ILE A 30 8.50 6.76 -1.14
C ILE A 30 9.29 6.38 -2.39
N GLU A 31 10.51 6.88 -2.48
CA GLU A 31 11.39 6.61 -3.64
C GLU A 31 12.07 5.23 -3.59
N SER A 32 12.09 4.58 -2.42
CA SER A 32 12.82 3.34 -2.19
C SER A 32 12.16 2.09 -2.77
N VAL A 33 10.87 2.16 -3.12
CA VAL A 33 10.13 1.03 -3.67
C VAL A 33 9.24 1.53 -4.80
N THR A 34 9.18 0.75 -5.88
CA THR A 34 8.29 1.09 -6.99
C THR A 34 6.85 0.66 -6.69
N PRO A 35 5.84 1.31 -7.28
CA PRO A 35 4.46 0.86 -7.21
C PRO A 35 4.26 -0.62 -7.53
N ARG A 36 4.99 -1.12 -8.54
CA ARG A 36 4.90 -2.51 -8.98
C ARG A 36 5.40 -3.47 -7.91
N GLU A 37 6.53 -3.15 -7.28
CA GLU A 37 7.10 -3.96 -6.20
C GLU A 37 6.19 -3.97 -4.97
N ALA A 38 5.60 -2.82 -4.61
CA ALA A 38 4.64 -2.74 -3.50
C ALA A 38 3.43 -3.66 -3.73
N ILE A 39 2.85 -3.64 -4.93
CA ILE A 39 1.72 -4.53 -5.29
C ILE A 39 2.15 -6.00 -5.37
N GLN A 40 3.36 -6.29 -5.83
CA GLN A 40 3.88 -7.66 -5.83
C GLN A 40 4.04 -8.20 -4.39
N LYS A 41 4.58 -7.39 -3.47
CA LYS A 41 4.66 -7.76 -2.04
C LYS A 41 3.27 -8.00 -1.46
N MET A 42 2.32 -7.13 -1.80
CA MET A 42 0.93 -7.25 -1.34
C MET A 42 0.29 -8.56 -1.81
N ASN A 43 0.37 -8.86 -3.11
CA ASN A 43 -0.24 -10.06 -3.69
C ASN A 43 0.43 -11.37 -3.25
N ALA A 44 1.70 -11.32 -2.84
CA ALA A 44 2.46 -12.47 -2.35
C ALA A 44 2.22 -12.74 -0.86
N SER A 45 1.58 -11.81 -0.14
CA SER A 45 1.35 -11.88 1.29
C SER A 45 -0.11 -12.25 1.58
N GLU A 46 -0.31 -13.09 2.58
CA GLU A 46 -1.65 -13.37 3.15
C GLU A 46 -2.04 -12.37 4.24
N GLN A 47 -1.11 -11.49 4.64
CA GLN A 47 -1.35 -10.45 5.66
C GLN A 47 -2.07 -9.25 5.06
N ASP A 48 -3.00 -8.68 5.83
CA ASP A 48 -3.74 -7.48 5.45
C ASP A 48 -2.87 -6.19 5.45
N LEU A 49 -1.85 -6.15 6.31
CA LEU A 49 -0.92 -5.02 6.47
C LEU A 49 0.48 -5.47 6.06
N VAL A 50 0.93 -5.05 4.88
CA VAL A 50 2.18 -5.55 4.28
C VAL A 50 3.26 -4.47 4.27
N GLU A 51 4.41 -4.75 4.88
CA GLU A 51 5.56 -3.84 4.86
C GLU A 51 6.13 -3.71 3.43
N ILE A 52 6.14 -2.50 2.88
CA ILE A 52 6.66 -2.22 1.54
C ILE A 52 8.02 -1.53 1.56
N SER A 53 8.30 -0.72 2.60
CA SER A 53 9.58 -0.06 2.79
C SER A 53 9.85 0.29 4.25
N ARG A 54 11.12 0.28 4.62
CA ARG A 54 11.64 0.77 5.90
C ARG A 54 12.83 1.67 5.60
N LYS A 55 12.65 2.99 5.76
CA LYS A 55 13.71 3.97 5.49
C LYS A 55 13.48 5.25 6.30
N GLY A 56 14.56 5.78 6.88
CA GLY A 56 14.51 7.01 7.66
C GLY A 56 13.82 6.78 9.00
N ASP A 57 12.83 7.62 9.30
CA ASP A 57 12.11 7.70 10.58
C ASP A 57 10.82 6.86 10.62
N GLY A 58 10.47 6.15 9.55
CA GLY A 58 9.22 5.38 9.47
C GLY A 58 9.28 4.11 8.63
N ILE A 59 8.29 3.27 8.86
CA ILE A 59 7.98 2.05 8.12
C ILE A 59 6.69 2.29 7.36
N TRP A 60 6.71 1.98 6.07
CA TRP A 60 5.58 2.09 5.17
C TRP A 60 4.99 0.72 4.93
N TYR A 61 3.67 0.66 5.07
CA TYR A 61 2.85 -0.50 4.79
C TYR A 61 1.82 -0.18 3.71
N ILE A 62 1.34 -1.22 3.05
CA ILE A 62 0.21 -1.16 2.13
C ILE A 62 -0.92 -2.06 2.62
N MET A 63 -2.15 -1.60 2.44
CA MET A 63 -3.37 -2.33 2.75
C MET A 63 -4.34 -2.27 1.56
N GLU A 64 -5.11 -3.33 1.34
CA GLU A 64 -6.19 -3.34 0.37
C GLU A 64 -7.45 -2.75 1.01
N LEU A 65 -8.07 -1.79 0.33
CA LEU A 65 -9.33 -1.21 0.73
C LEU A 65 -10.44 -2.26 0.54
N THR A 66 -10.95 -2.78 1.64
CA THR A 66 -12.05 -3.77 1.59
C THR A 66 -13.42 -3.08 1.64
N LYS A 67 -14.50 -3.88 1.69
CA LYS A 67 -15.87 -3.36 1.74
C LYS A 67 -16.17 -2.52 2.98
N SER A 68 -15.42 -2.71 4.06
CA SER A 68 -15.51 -1.90 5.28
C SER A 68 -14.94 -0.48 5.13
N GLY A 69 -14.36 -0.16 3.97
CA GLY A 69 -13.81 1.17 3.71
C GLY A 69 -12.65 1.51 4.64
N MET A 70 -12.46 2.82 4.88
CA MET A 70 -11.39 3.34 5.75
C MET A 70 -11.57 2.95 7.22
N GLU A 71 -12.80 2.77 7.70
CA GLU A 71 -13.06 2.36 9.08
C GLU A 71 -12.44 0.98 9.36
N GLY A 72 -12.68 -0.01 8.49
CA GLY A 72 -12.03 -1.31 8.66
C GLY A 72 -10.52 -1.33 8.36
N ILE A 73 -9.98 -0.26 7.77
CA ILE A 73 -8.52 -0.07 7.70
C ILE A 73 -8.02 0.40 9.06
N ASP A 74 -8.69 1.36 9.68
CA ASP A 74 -8.37 1.83 11.04
C ASP A 74 -8.42 0.66 12.04
N ASP A 75 -9.49 -0.14 12.02
CA ASP A 75 -9.67 -1.29 12.92
C ASP A 75 -8.51 -2.29 12.84
N LYS A 76 -8.04 -2.56 11.62
CA LYS A 76 -6.93 -3.48 11.38
C LYS A 76 -5.60 -2.90 11.87
N ILE A 77 -5.38 -1.60 11.70
CA ILE A 77 -4.19 -0.92 12.24
C ILE A 77 -4.22 -0.93 13.76
N ILE A 78 -5.39 -0.66 14.35
CA ILE A 78 -5.61 -0.69 15.81
C ILE A 78 -5.30 -2.08 16.35
N ALA A 79 -5.89 -3.13 15.77
CA ALA A 79 -5.63 -4.51 16.19
C ALA A 79 -4.15 -4.92 16.03
N PHE A 80 -3.50 -4.49 14.95
CA PHE A 80 -2.06 -4.76 14.73
C PHE A 80 -1.19 -4.12 15.83
N LEU A 81 -1.48 -2.88 16.21
CA LEU A 81 -0.72 -2.14 17.21
C LEU A 81 -1.07 -2.54 18.65
N ASP A 82 -2.32 -2.89 18.92
CA ASP A 82 -2.75 -3.49 20.19
C ASP A 82 -1.97 -4.78 20.49
N GLY A 83 -1.79 -5.63 19.47
CA GLY A 83 -0.93 -6.82 19.55
C GLY A 83 0.56 -6.53 19.86
N LYS A 84 0.99 -5.27 19.74
CA LYS A 84 2.33 -4.77 20.10
C LYS A 84 2.36 -3.96 21.39
N GLY A 85 1.24 -3.88 22.10
CA GLY A 85 1.07 -3.19 23.37
C GLY A 85 0.82 -1.68 23.24
N TRP A 86 0.44 -1.19 22.06
CA TRP A 86 0.03 0.19 21.85
C TRP A 86 -1.48 0.31 21.99
N SER A 87 -1.96 1.18 22.88
CA SER A 87 -3.39 1.39 23.09
C SER A 87 -3.88 2.52 22.20
N PHE A 88 -4.95 2.28 21.42
CA PHE A 88 -5.58 3.33 20.62
C PHE A 88 -6.26 4.36 21.51
N THR A 89 -6.02 5.63 21.23
CA THR A 89 -6.57 6.75 21.99
C THR A 89 -7.63 7.49 21.20
N GLU A 90 -7.27 7.97 20.01
CA GLU A 90 -8.17 8.80 19.19
C GLU A 90 -7.77 8.84 17.71
N LYS A 91 -8.67 9.35 16.88
CA LYS A 91 -8.45 9.58 15.46
C LYS A 91 -8.71 11.06 15.13
N GLU A 92 -7.74 11.70 14.50
CA GLU A 92 -7.89 13.04 13.93
C GLU A 92 -7.52 13.02 12.44
N GLY A 93 -8.51 13.28 11.57
CA GLY A 93 -8.33 13.23 10.12
C GLY A 93 -7.87 11.85 9.66
N SER A 94 -6.66 11.76 9.11
CA SER A 94 -6.04 10.48 8.70
C SER A 94 -5.00 9.95 9.70
N GLY A 95 -4.85 10.61 10.84
CA GLY A 95 -3.96 10.23 11.95
C GLY A 95 -4.68 9.38 12.99
N LEU A 96 -4.10 8.24 13.33
CA LEU A 96 -4.50 7.38 14.45
C LEU A 96 -3.47 7.52 15.57
N PHE A 97 -3.94 7.87 16.77
CA PHE A 97 -3.11 8.17 17.93
C PHE A 97 -3.12 6.99 18.88
N PHE A 98 -1.93 6.63 19.37
CA PHE A 98 -1.72 5.53 20.28
C PHE A 98 -0.80 5.95 21.43
N GLU A 99 -0.96 5.29 22.58
CA GLU A 99 -0.13 5.48 23.76
C GLU A 99 0.43 4.15 24.28
N LYS A 100 1.67 4.19 24.78
CA LYS A 100 2.36 3.07 25.45
C LYS A 100 3.44 3.63 26.36
N ASP A 101 3.43 3.29 27.65
CA ASP A 101 4.50 3.66 28.61
C ASP A 101 4.88 5.16 28.57
N ASP A 102 3.88 6.05 28.58
CA ASP A 102 4.00 7.52 28.43
C ASP A 102 4.54 8.01 27.07
N GLU A 103 4.77 7.12 26.10
CA GLU A 103 5.09 7.44 24.72
C GLU A 103 3.83 7.58 23.86
N ARG A 104 3.91 8.43 22.84
CA ARG A 104 2.85 8.65 21.85
C ARG A 104 3.31 8.24 20.47
N LEU A 105 2.46 7.48 19.78
CA LEU A 105 2.65 7.07 18.41
C LEU A 105 1.52 7.61 17.55
N ILE A 106 1.87 8.25 16.44
CA ILE A 106 0.89 8.74 15.46
C ILE A 106 1.10 7.96 14.17
N VAL A 107 0.10 7.17 13.78
CA VAL A 107 0.07 6.47 12.50
C VAL A 107 -0.71 7.29 11.51
N SER A 108 -0.13 7.57 10.35
CA SER A 108 -0.83 8.29 9.28
C SER A 108 -1.25 7.34 8.17
N THR A 109 -2.49 7.49 7.71
CA THR A 109 -3.03 6.78 6.55
C THR A 109 -3.16 7.71 5.35
N GLU A 110 -2.95 7.17 4.15
CA GLU A 110 -3.08 7.91 2.90
C GLU A 110 -3.74 7.02 1.83
N MET A 111 -4.79 7.53 1.19
CA MET A 111 -5.42 6.83 0.06
C MET A 111 -4.52 6.95 -1.17
N TRP A 112 -3.91 5.85 -1.60
CA TRP A 112 -3.00 5.86 -2.75
C TRP A 112 -3.71 5.58 -4.06
N THR A 113 -4.62 4.61 -4.06
CA THR A 113 -5.55 4.37 -5.16
C THR A 113 -6.92 4.06 -4.60
N LYS A 114 -7.95 3.97 -5.45
CA LYS A 114 -9.29 3.52 -5.02
C LYS A 114 -9.34 2.11 -4.39
N HIS A 115 -8.24 1.35 -4.43
CA HIS A 115 -8.13 -0.01 -3.90
C HIS A 115 -7.06 -0.16 -2.83
N TYR A 116 -6.17 0.82 -2.62
CA TYR A 116 -4.99 0.62 -1.77
C TYR A 116 -4.73 1.83 -0.90
N VAL A 117 -4.59 1.58 0.40
CA VAL A 117 -4.21 2.57 1.42
C VAL A 117 -2.74 2.37 1.76
N LEU A 118 -2.01 3.46 1.91
CA LEU A 118 -0.67 3.45 2.50
C LEU A 118 -0.78 3.81 3.97
N VAL A 119 0.00 3.12 4.79
CA VAL A 119 0.05 3.34 6.24
C VAL A 119 1.50 3.63 6.59
N ARG A 120 1.77 4.76 7.22
CA ARG A 120 3.09 5.12 7.72
C ARG A 120 3.08 5.04 9.23
N ILE A 121 3.93 4.16 9.75
CA ILE A 121 4.15 4.00 11.19
C ILE A 121 5.57 4.45 11.50
N PRO A 122 5.78 5.41 12.42
CA PRO A 122 7.11 5.75 12.92
C PRO A 122 7.90 4.51 13.37
N SER A 123 9.23 4.52 13.23
CA SER A 123 10.05 3.30 13.43
C SER A 123 10.14 2.79 14.88
N GLN A 124 9.39 3.38 15.82
CA GLN A 124 9.38 3.06 17.26
C GLN A 124 8.32 2.00 17.61
N ILE A 125 8.17 0.94 16.79
CA ILE A 125 7.13 -0.10 16.92
C ILE A 125 7.63 -1.53 16.87
#